data_AF-A0A1Q9N0Z1-F1
#
_entry.id   AF-A0A1Q9N0Z1-F1
#
_cell.length_a   1.000
_cell.length_b   1.000
_cell.length_c   1.000
_cell.angle_alpha   90.00
_cell.angle_beta   90.00
_cell.angle_gamma   90.00
#
_symmetry.space_group_name_H-M   'P 1'
#
loop_
_entity.id
_entity.type
_entity.pdbx_description
1 polymer ?
#
loop_
_entity_poly.entity_id
_entity_poly.type
_entity_poly.pdbx_seq_one_letter_code
_entity_poly.pdbx_strand_id
1 'polypeptide(L)'
;MTQPQINYSTLIGKSKEEIIDILLSQVETKGEEEEAEYNQNVHLKILILKSYNNFSPDLINQTLSKEYFDKDKTSKKLREFFDNTIISVIELNDGIFHLEIQSKRSKKHFHFIIFLESLYWLIYTLVRKNELDKSIKRLKNYLPDLEYTEIPPRFLENLGRNQNFKESIRGFIAKYDPRYAERRRSITVNVFGGDLGDLDMLREKFFVEPTTLSFRKENSPRVEGKMFTNGLVSIMQYDQTALEMAKQTINDVIQYYIDKDKQVYEQVETYENVPKLGKQNTSLILNSMYCLVMKINEKRFNKDRKDSITIQDLNMSIITYFENRKSRYFFYSETEFSHFIFDRETKNKVQITIEPDPHSIIIYPFKNCKDRTIRDIVSGFSNSVEASFEYIDPFTINY
;
A
#
# COMPACT_ATOMS: atom_id res chain seq x y z
N MET A 1 -5.35 0.36 -33.29
CA MET A 1 -4.55 1.30 -32.46
C MET A 1 -3.47 0.50 -31.76
N THR A 2 -2.22 0.80 -32.10
CA THR A 2 -1.01 0.03 -31.83
C THR A 2 -0.51 0.24 -30.40
N GLN A 3 -0.11 -0.84 -29.73
CA GLN A 3 0.67 -0.76 -28.49
C GLN A 3 2.00 -0.02 -28.78
N PRO A 4 2.61 0.65 -27.78
CA PRO A 4 3.93 1.24 -27.95
C PRO A 4 4.91 0.19 -28.51
N GLN A 5 5.53 0.50 -29.65
CA GLN A 5 6.38 -0.41 -30.40
C GLN A 5 7.81 -0.44 -29.83
N ILE A 6 7.94 -0.78 -28.54
CA ILE A 6 9.25 -1.06 -27.96
C ILE A 6 9.59 -2.50 -28.32
N ASN A 7 10.70 -2.71 -29.01
CA ASN A 7 11.29 -4.03 -29.12
C ASN A 7 12.07 -4.33 -27.85
N TYR A 8 11.46 -5.02 -26.88
CA TYR A 8 12.06 -5.28 -25.58
C TYR A 8 13.36 -6.10 -25.65
N SER A 9 13.61 -6.83 -26.74
CA SER A 9 14.87 -7.54 -26.93
C SER A 9 16.07 -6.61 -27.11
N THR A 10 15.86 -5.35 -27.52
CA THR A 10 16.94 -4.36 -27.68
C THR A 10 17.36 -3.71 -26.36
N LEU A 11 16.69 -4.05 -25.25
CA LEU A 11 17.03 -3.56 -23.90
C LEU A 11 18.12 -4.39 -23.23
N ILE A 12 18.44 -5.58 -23.77
CA ILE A 12 19.53 -6.42 -23.27
C ILE A 12 20.84 -5.63 -23.37
N GLY A 13 21.65 -5.61 -22.30
CA GLY A 13 22.90 -4.85 -22.26
C GLY A 13 22.76 -3.35 -21.97
N LYS A 14 21.55 -2.79 -21.96
CA LYS A 14 21.32 -1.36 -21.70
C LYS A 14 21.31 -0.98 -20.22
N SER A 15 21.87 0.18 -19.90
CA SER A 15 21.83 0.72 -18.55
C SER A 15 20.39 1.09 -18.12
N LYS A 16 20.17 1.23 -16.81
CA LYS A 16 18.90 1.73 -16.26
C LYS A 16 18.48 3.06 -16.89
N GLU A 17 19.43 3.97 -17.05
CA GLU A 17 19.19 5.31 -17.61
C GLU A 17 18.75 5.24 -19.08
N GLU A 18 19.43 4.44 -19.89
CA GLU A 18 19.07 4.23 -21.30
C GLU A 18 17.67 3.62 -21.45
N ILE A 19 17.30 2.68 -20.57
CA ILE A 19 15.97 2.07 -20.61
C ILE A 19 14.89 3.10 -20.22
N ILE A 20 15.15 3.92 -19.20
CA ILE A 20 14.25 5.00 -18.80
C ILE A 20 14.08 6.01 -19.93
N ASP A 21 15.15 6.37 -20.65
CA ASP A 21 15.10 7.22 -21.84
C ASP A 21 14.19 6.66 -22.92
N ILE A 22 14.35 5.37 -23.25
CA ILE A 22 13.52 4.70 -24.25
C ILE A 22 12.05 4.72 -23.81
N LEU A 23 11.76 4.47 -22.54
CA LEU A 23 10.40 4.47 -22.03
C LEU A 23 9.77 5.86 -22.01
N LEU A 24 10.54 6.88 -21.61
CA LEU A 24 10.08 8.27 -21.57
C LEU A 24 9.82 8.83 -22.97
N SER A 25 10.63 8.46 -23.98
CA SER A 25 10.41 8.88 -25.38
C SER A 25 9.01 8.54 -25.92
N GLN A 26 8.31 7.57 -25.31
CA GLN A 26 6.95 7.17 -25.68
C GLN A 26 5.85 8.03 -25.03
N VAL A 27 6.22 8.96 -24.15
CA VAL A 27 5.34 9.81 -23.33
C VAL A 27 5.63 11.30 -23.55
N GLU A 28 6.56 11.62 -24.46
CA GLU A 28 6.95 12.97 -24.84
C GLU A 28 5.82 13.69 -25.61
N THR A 29 5.55 14.95 -25.26
CA THR A 29 4.60 15.80 -25.99
C THR A 29 5.35 16.68 -27.00
N LYS A 30 4.95 16.65 -28.28
CA LYS A 30 5.55 17.45 -29.36
C LYS A 30 4.73 18.71 -29.64
N GLY A 31 4.94 19.76 -28.87
CA GLY A 31 4.49 21.13 -29.18
C GLY A 31 2.97 21.41 -29.05
N GLU A 32 2.61 22.69 -29.14
CA GLU A 32 1.24 23.21 -28.91
C GLU A 32 0.27 22.97 -30.09
N GLU A 33 0.77 22.75 -31.31
CA GLU A 33 -0.07 22.58 -32.51
C GLU A 33 -0.69 21.18 -32.65
N GLU A 34 -0.25 20.20 -31.86
CA GLU A 34 -0.79 18.82 -31.86
C GLU A 34 -1.81 18.55 -30.72
N GLU A 35 -2.25 19.56 -29.96
CA GLU A 35 -3.22 19.38 -28.86
C GLU A 35 -4.60 18.86 -29.33
N ALA A 36 -4.94 19.00 -30.61
CA ALA A 36 -6.30 18.71 -31.12
C ALA A 36 -6.47 17.35 -31.80
N GLU A 37 -5.41 16.66 -32.28
CA GLU A 37 -5.62 15.48 -33.15
C GLU A 37 -4.66 14.29 -33.01
N TYR A 38 -3.62 14.31 -32.17
CA TYR A 38 -2.71 13.16 -32.05
C TYR A 38 -2.40 12.69 -30.61
N ASN A 39 -2.50 11.36 -30.46
CA ASN A 39 -2.02 10.47 -29.38
C ASN A 39 -2.80 10.37 -28.06
N GLN A 40 -3.73 9.42 -28.06
CA GLN A 40 -4.31 8.78 -26.88
C GLN A 40 -3.25 8.26 -25.87
N ASN A 41 -3.10 8.98 -24.76
CA ASN A 41 -2.97 8.46 -23.38
C ASN A 41 -1.93 7.35 -23.10
N VAL A 42 -0.72 7.41 -23.64
CA VAL A 42 0.38 6.54 -23.18
C VAL A 42 1.05 7.22 -21.98
N HIS A 43 0.94 6.62 -20.80
CA HIS A 43 1.58 7.13 -19.58
C HIS A 43 2.64 6.14 -19.12
N LEU A 44 3.80 6.64 -18.71
CA LEU A 44 4.79 5.84 -17.99
C LEU A 44 4.31 5.65 -16.56
N LYS A 45 4.12 4.39 -16.17
CA LYS A 45 3.67 4.01 -14.83
C LYS A 45 4.81 3.29 -14.14
N ILE A 46 5.01 3.64 -12.88
CA ILE A 46 6.03 3.07 -12.03
C ILE A 46 5.32 2.53 -10.80
N LEU A 47 5.45 1.24 -10.55
CA LEU A 47 4.98 0.62 -9.31
C LEU A 47 6.20 0.39 -8.43
N ILE A 48 6.15 0.88 -7.20
CA ILE A 48 7.20 0.70 -6.18
C ILE A 48 6.71 -0.38 -5.23
N LEU A 49 7.27 -1.58 -5.34
CA LEU A 49 6.92 -2.72 -4.51
C LEU A 49 8.06 -3.04 -3.57
N LYS A 50 7.73 -3.47 -2.36
CA LYS A 50 8.68 -3.94 -1.38
C LYS A 50 8.70 -5.47 -1.38
N SER A 51 9.88 -6.03 -1.48
CA SER A 51 10.14 -7.46 -1.39
C SER A 51 10.55 -7.85 0.03
N TYR A 52 10.07 -9.00 0.47
CA TYR A 52 10.44 -9.65 1.72
C TYR A 52 11.10 -10.99 1.45
N ASN A 53 11.76 -11.58 2.46
CA ASN A 53 12.32 -12.93 2.38
C ASN A 53 13.30 -13.16 1.21
N ASN A 54 14.00 -12.11 0.77
CA ASN A 54 14.88 -12.12 -0.40
C ASN A 54 14.18 -12.57 -1.70
N PHE A 55 12.88 -12.30 -1.84
CA PHE A 55 12.14 -12.64 -3.04
C PHE A 55 12.59 -11.81 -4.24
N SER A 56 13.01 -12.49 -5.31
CA SER A 56 13.57 -11.91 -6.53
C SER A 56 12.74 -12.30 -7.77
N PRO A 57 12.81 -11.54 -8.89
CA PRO A 57 11.98 -11.79 -10.07
C PRO A 57 12.15 -13.17 -10.70
N ASP A 58 13.34 -13.76 -10.63
CA ASP A 58 13.65 -15.12 -11.08
C ASP A 58 12.85 -16.20 -10.31
N LEU A 59 12.47 -15.93 -9.06
CA LEU A 59 11.67 -16.83 -8.23
C LEU A 59 10.16 -16.80 -8.55
N ILE A 60 9.70 -15.88 -9.41
CA ILE A 60 8.28 -15.77 -9.78
C ILE A 60 7.77 -17.11 -10.30
N ASN A 61 8.40 -17.69 -11.32
CA ASN A 61 7.91 -18.93 -11.94
C ASN A 61 7.87 -20.12 -10.96
N GLN A 62 8.89 -20.22 -10.09
CA GLN A 62 8.94 -21.27 -9.07
C GLN A 62 7.81 -21.10 -8.03
N THR A 63 7.63 -19.87 -7.53
CA THR A 63 6.60 -19.54 -6.53
C THR A 63 5.20 -19.80 -7.07
N LEU A 64 4.94 -19.38 -8.30
CA LEU A 64 3.65 -19.60 -8.95
C LEU A 64 3.37 -21.08 -9.21
N SER A 65 4.39 -21.84 -9.61
CA SER A 65 4.26 -23.28 -9.82
C SER A 65 3.88 -23.98 -8.52
N LYS A 66 4.56 -23.63 -7.41
CA LYS A 66 4.25 -24.16 -6.08
C LYS A 66 2.79 -23.88 -5.68
N GLU A 67 2.34 -22.64 -5.82
CA GLU A 67 0.96 -22.22 -5.52
C GLU A 67 -0.09 -22.90 -6.42
N TYR A 68 0.23 -23.13 -7.70
CA TYR A 68 -0.67 -23.77 -8.66
C TYR A 68 -0.88 -25.26 -8.37
N PHE A 69 0.16 -25.96 -7.93
CA PHE A 69 0.10 -27.41 -7.66
C PHE A 69 -0.31 -27.78 -6.22
N ASP A 70 -0.34 -26.81 -5.30
CA ASP A 70 -0.80 -27.02 -3.92
C ASP A 70 -2.32 -27.18 -3.84
N LYS A 71 -2.81 -28.41 -4.07
CA LYS A 71 -4.23 -28.75 -4.20
C LYS A 71 -5.11 -28.31 -3.03
N ASP A 72 -4.54 -28.13 -1.84
CA ASP A 72 -5.28 -27.74 -0.63
C ASP A 72 -5.44 -26.22 -0.50
N LYS A 73 -4.65 -25.43 -1.24
CA LYS A 73 -4.66 -23.96 -1.19
C LYS A 73 -4.98 -23.27 -2.51
N THR A 74 -4.88 -23.96 -3.65
CA THR A 74 -5.09 -23.35 -4.96
C THR A 74 -6.54 -22.90 -5.17
N SER A 75 -6.81 -21.60 -5.08
CA SER A 75 -8.13 -21.05 -5.39
C SER A 75 -8.50 -21.22 -6.87
N LYS A 76 -9.80 -21.40 -7.17
CA LYS A 76 -10.32 -21.43 -8.56
C LYS A 76 -9.87 -20.20 -9.38
N LYS A 77 -9.84 -19.02 -8.75
CA LYS A 77 -9.43 -17.75 -9.38
C LYS A 77 -7.95 -17.73 -9.78
N LEU A 78 -7.10 -18.43 -9.03
CA LEU A 78 -5.67 -18.59 -9.30
C LEU A 78 -5.46 -19.53 -10.48
N ARG A 79 -6.15 -20.69 -10.51
CA ARG A 79 -6.12 -21.60 -11.67
C ARG A 79 -6.60 -20.92 -12.94
N GLU A 80 -7.75 -20.26 -12.90
CA GLU A 80 -8.28 -19.51 -14.04
C GLU A 80 -7.33 -18.42 -14.54
N PHE A 81 -6.53 -17.81 -13.67
CA PHE A 81 -5.52 -16.84 -14.09
C PHE A 81 -4.42 -17.53 -14.89
N PHE A 82 -3.76 -18.55 -14.33
CA PHE A 82 -2.63 -19.24 -14.96
C PHE A 82 -3.02 -20.09 -16.18
N ASP A 83 -4.24 -20.63 -16.20
CA ASP A 83 -4.76 -21.33 -17.36
C ASP A 83 -4.91 -20.37 -18.55
N ASN A 84 -5.11 -19.07 -18.30
CA ASN A 84 -5.32 -18.04 -19.31
C ASN A 84 -4.12 -17.12 -19.56
N THR A 85 -3.03 -17.24 -18.81
CA THR A 85 -1.84 -16.40 -18.94
C THR A 85 -0.57 -17.20 -19.14
N ILE A 86 0.38 -16.63 -19.86
CA ILE A 86 1.77 -17.10 -19.95
C ILE A 86 2.61 -16.00 -19.30
N ILE A 87 3.52 -16.39 -18.42
CA ILE A 87 4.41 -15.49 -17.70
C ILE A 87 5.83 -15.86 -18.08
N SER A 88 6.60 -14.86 -18.51
CA SER A 88 8.02 -15.00 -18.85
C SER A 88 8.80 -13.94 -18.08
N VAL A 89 9.90 -14.33 -17.47
CA VAL A 89 10.83 -13.44 -16.78
C VAL A 89 12.21 -13.68 -17.37
N ILE A 90 12.83 -12.63 -17.88
CA ILE A 90 14.16 -12.66 -18.49
C ILE A 90 15.00 -11.60 -17.79
N GLU A 91 16.19 -11.97 -17.34
CA GLU A 91 17.17 -11.01 -16.86
C GLU A 91 17.78 -10.29 -18.08
N LEU A 92 17.69 -8.96 -18.08
CA LEU A 92 18.24 -8.12 -19.15
C LEU A 92 19.70 -7.76 -18.87
N ASN A 93 20.03 -7.48 -17.60
CA ASN A 93 21.33 -7.13 -17.03
C ASN A 93 21.29 -7.35 -15.51
N ASP A 94 22.44 -7.20 -14.83
CA ASP A 94 22.55 -7.28 -13.37
C ASP A 94 21.49 -6.40 -12.67
N GLY A 95 20.51 -7.05 -12.03
CA GLY A 95 19.45 -6.37 -11.28
C GLY A 95 18.34 -5.72 -12.13
N ILE A 96 18.30 -5.99 -13.44
CA ILE A 96 17.28 -5.51 -14.38
C ILE A 96 16.58 -6.69 -15.05
N PHE A 97 15.26 -6.78 -14.90
CA PHE A 97 14.47 -7.88 -15.43
C PHE A 97 13.37 -7.37 -16.35
N HIS A 98 13.09 -8.14 -17.40
CA HIS A 98 11.91 -8.02 -18.22
C HIS A 98 10.90 -9.08 -17.80
N LEU A 99 9.75 -8.63 -17.30
CA LEU A 99 8.59 -9.46 -17.04
C LEU A 99 7.57 -9.25 -18.15
N GLU A 100 7.21 -10.33 -18.81
CA GLU A 100 6.16 -10.38 -19.81
C GLU A 100 4.99 -11.23 -19.31
N ILE A 101 3.78 -10.67 -19.42
CA ILE A 101 2.53 -11.39 -19.16
C ILE A 101 1.74 -11.41 -20.46
N GLN A 102 1.54 -12.59 -21.04
CA GLN A 102 0.75 -12.77 -22.24
C GLN A 102 -0.62 -13.36 -21.91
N SER A 103 -1.69 -12.76 -22.44
CA SER A 103 -3.02 -13.36 -22.40
C SER A 103 -3.16 -14.42 -23.49
N LYS A 104 -3.42 -15.69 -23.14
CA LYS A 104 -3.58 -16.77 -24.13
C LYS A 104 -4.76 -16.55 -25.08
N ARG A 105 -5.87 -16.02 -24.56
CA ARG A 105 -7.10 -15.77 -25.33
C ARG A 105 -6.96 -14.60 -26.30
N SER A 106 -6.46 -13.46 -25.82
CA SER A 106 -6.38 -12.24 -26.64
C SER A 106 -5.06 -12.09 -27.38
N LYS A 107 -4.07 -12.94 -27.07
CA LYS A 107 -2.68 -12.84 -27.52
C LYS A 107 -2.04 -11.47 -27.26
N LYS A 108 -2.63 -10.67 -26.35
CA LYS A 108 -2.03 -9.41 -25.91
C LYS A 108 -0.84 -9.68 -25.01
N HIS A 109 0.20 -8.90 -25.21
CA HIS A 109 1.41 -8.90 -24.42
C HIS A 109 1.42 -7.66 -23.52
N PHE A 110 1.74 -7.87 -22.24
CA PHE A 110 1.92 -6.82 -21.25
C PHE A 110 3.36 -6.88 -20.76
N HIS A 111 4.08 -5.77 -20.88
CA HIS A 111 5.50 -5.72 -20.59
C HIS A 111 5.79 -4.81 -19.39
N PHE A 112 6.71 -5.28 -18.57
CA PHE A 112 7.12 -4.65 -17.32
C PHE A 112 8.64 -4.76 -17.22
N ILE A 113 9.31 -3.64 -16.96
CA ILE A 113 10.75 -3.64 -16.64
C ILE A 113 10.88 -3.47 -15.13
N ILE A 114 11.62 -4.36 -14.49
CA ILE A 114 11.83 -4.40 -13.04
C ILE A 114 13.28 -4.01 -12.78
N PHE A 115 13.49 -2.94 -12.04
CA PHE A 115 14.79 -2.61 -11.46
C PHE A 115 14.80 -2.99 -9.99
N LEU A 116 15.82 -3.73 -9.55
CA LEU A 116 16.00 -4.07 -8.15
C LEU A 116 16.86 -3.01 -7.44
N GLU A 117 16.31 -2.45 -6.36
CA GLU A 117 17.01 -1.49 -5.50
C GLU A 117 16.88 -1.91 -4.03
N SER A 118 17.90 -2.60 -3.52
CA SER A 118 17.87 -3.18 -2.17
C SER A 118 16.64 -4.09 -1.99
N LEU A 119 15.69 -3.74 -1.12
CA LEU A 119 14.46 -4.49 -0.90
C LEU A 119 13.30 -4.05 -1.82
N TYR A 120 13.51 -3.12 -2.76
CA TYR A 120 12.45 -2.56 -3.58
C TYR A 120 12.54 -3.01 -5.03
N TRP A 121 11.38 -3.31 -5.62
CA TRP A 121 11.19 -3.54 -7.04
C TRP A 121 10.55 -2.29 -7.65
N LEU A 122 11.26 -1.66 -8.57
CA LEU A 122 10.75 -0.53 -9.35
C LEU A 122 10.25 -1.06 -10.70
N ILE A 123 8.94 -1.19 -10.84
CA ILE A 123 8.33 -1.79 -12.03
C ILE A 123 7.82 -0.69 -12.98
N TYR A 124 8.53 -0.49 -14.08
CA TYR A 124 8.20 0.49 -15.13
C TYR A 124 7.36 -0.16 -16.24
N THR A 125 6.31 0.54 -16.69
CA THR A 125 5.43 0.02 -17.74
C THR A 125 4.65 1.12 -18.46
N LEU A 126 4.37 0.89 -19.75
CA LEU A 126 3.47 1.71 -20.57
C LEU A 126 2.05 1.09 -20.66
N VAL A 127 1.80 -0.05 -20.00
CA VAL A 127 0.50 -0.75 -20.01
C VAL A 127 -0.61 0.18 -19.52
N ARG A 128 -1.78 0.14 -20.17
CA ARG A 128 -2.92 1.01 -19.86
C ARG A 128 -3.48 0.73 -18.47
N LYS A 129 -4.03 1.75 -17.80
CA LYS A 129 -4.50 1.65 -16.41
C LYS A 129 -5.54 0.53 -16.20
N ASN A 130 -6.50 0.39 -17.12
CA ASN A 130 -7.53 -0.66 -17.08
C ASN A 130 -7.00 -2.08 -17.37
N GLU A 131 -5.78 -2.19 -17.90
CA GLU A 131 -5.10 -3.46 -18.17
C GLU A 131 -4.13 -3.84 -17.03
N LEU A 132 -3.64 -2.87 -16.23
CA LEU A 132 -2.83 -3.14 -15.04
C LEU A 132 -3.53 -4.07 -14.04
N ASP A 133 -4.82 -3.83 -13.80
CA ASP A 133 -5.63 -4.64 -12.87
C ASP A 133 -5.80 -6.09 -13.37
N LYS A 134 -5.61 -6.34 -14.68
CA LYS A 134 -5.70 -7.67 -15.30
C LYS A 134 -4.34 -8.36 -15.49
N SER A 135 -3.24 -7.67 -15.21
CA SER A 135 -1.87 -8.10 -15.47
C SER A 135 -1.05 -8.10 -14.19
N ILE A 136 -0.12 -7.14 -14.02
CA ILE A 136 0.85 -7.14 -12.91
C ILE A 136 0.19 -7.03 -11.53
N LYS A 137 -0.89 -6.25 -11.40
CA LYS A 137 -1.58 -6.11 -10.11
C LYS A 137 -2.28 -7.40 -9.70
N ARG A 138 -2.81 -8.15 -10.67
CA ARG A 138 -3.41 -9.45 -10.43
C ARG A 138 -2.35 -10.49 -10.11
N LEU A 139 -1.22 -10.47 -10.81
CA LEU A 139 -0.07 -11.32 -10.53
C LEU A 139 0.45 -11.09 -9.09
N LYS A 140 0.64 -9.83 -8.68
CA LYS A 140 1.08 -9.47 -7.33
C LYS A 140 0.23 -10.10 -6.22
N ASN A 141 -1.07 -10.30 -6.44
CA ASN A 141 -1.94 -10.93 -5.43
C ASN A 141 -1.59 -12.40 -5.15
N TYR A 142 -0.78 -13.01 -6.01
CA TYR A 142 -0.30 -14.39 -5.87
C TYR A 142 1.18 -14.46 -5.51
N LEU A 143 1.81 -13.32 -5.24
CA LEU A 143 3.20 -13.20 -4.79
C LEU A 143 3.18 -12.63 -3.37
N PRO A 144 3.08 -13.48 -2.32
CA PRO A 144 2.88 -13.03 -0.94
C PRO A 144 4.07 -12.24 -0.39
N ASP A 145 5.27 -12.53 -0.89
CA ASP A 145 6.52 -11.85 -0.48
C ASP A 145 6.72 -10.48 -1.15
N LEU A 146 5.73 -10.01 -1.92
CA LEU A 146 5.78 -8.73 -2.61
C LEU A 146 4.60 -7.86 -2.18
N GLU A 147 4.85 -6.71 -1.56
CA GLU A 147 3.83 -5.75 -1.14
C GLU A 147 3.96 -4.42 -1.89
N TYR A 148 2.87 -3.67 -2.00
CA TYR A 148 2.98 -2.28 -2.46
C TYR A 148 3.67 -1.46 -1.37
N THR A 149 4.55 -0.56 -1.78
CA THR A 149 5.08 0.47 -0.88
C THR A 149 3.94 1.44 -0.59
N GLU A 150 3.46 1.49 0.66
CA GLU A 150 2.32 2.33 1.03
C GLU A 150 2.76 3.49 1.92
N ILE A 151 2.56 4.73 1.45
CA ILE A 151 2.79 5.92 2.27
C ILE A 151 1.47 6.47 2.81
N PRO A 152 1.45 6.94 4.07
CA PRO A 152 0.36 7.75 4.61
C PRO A 152 -0.10 8.89 3.69
N PRO A 153 -1.39 9.24 3.65
CA PRO A 153 -1.89 10.41 2.92
C PRO A 153 -1.12 11.71 3.21
N ARG A 154 -0.79 11.95 4.49
CA ARG A 154 0.03 13.11 4.91
C ARG A 154 1.39 13.19 4.22
N PHE A 155 1.96 12.06 3.83
CA PHE A 155 3.24 12.01 3.15
C PHE A 155 3.11 12.27 1.66
N LEU A 156 2.00 11.84 1.08
CA LEU A 156 1.63 12.21 -0.29
C LEU A 156 1.51 13.75 -0.38
N GLU A 157 0.85 14.37 0.59
CA GLU A 157 0.76 15.84 0.65
C GLU A 157 2.09 16.51 0.90
N ASN A 158 2.93 15.98 1.79
CA ASN A 158 4.26 16.54 2.00
C ASN A 158 5.10 16.51 0.71
N LEU A 159 4.92 15.48 -0.13
CA LEU A 159 5.52 15.42 -1.47
C LEU A 159 5.00 16.58 -2.32
N GLY A 160 3.68 16.83 -2.28
CA GLY A 160 3.06 17.99 -2.92
C GLY A 160 3.44 19.36 -2.33
N ARG A 161 3.74 19.44 -1.02
CA ARG A 161 4.12 20.67 -0.30
C ARG A 161 5.62 21.01 -0.43
N ASN A 162 6.44 20.03 -0.80
CA ASN A 162 7.85 20.26 -1.10
C ASN A 162 7.95 21.30 -2.22
N GLN A 163 8.92 22.22 -2.11
CA GLN A 163 8.98 23.46 -2.92
C GLN A 163 8.93 23.22 -4.45
N ASN A 164 9.22 22.01 -4.91
CA ASN A 164 9.15 21.62 -6.32
C ASN A 164 7.72 21.41 -6.87
N PHE A 165 6.71 21.24 -6.02
CA PHE A 165 5.33 20.86 -6.43
C PHE A 165 4.21 21.69 -5.79
N LYS A 166 4.51 22.63 -4.90
CA LYS A 166 3.48 23.32 -4.08
C LYS A 166 2.55 24.23 -4.89
N GLU A 167 3.07 24.89 -5.93
CA GLU A 167 2.30 25.69 -6.90
C GLU A 167 1.73 24.83 -8.05
N SER A 168 1.90 23.51 -7.96
CA SER A 168 1.75 22.58 -9.09
C SER A 168 0.62 21.58 -8.91
N ILE A 169 -0.09 21.58 -7.78
CA ILE A 169 -1.16 20.61 -7.53
C ILE A 169 -2.38 20.99 -8.36
N ARG A 170 -2.85 20.03 -9.19
CA ARG A 170 -4.00 20.20 -10.09
C ARG A 170 -5.25 19.46 -9.65
N GLY A 171 -5.27 18.99 -8.41
CA GLY A 171 -6.37 18.24 -7.84
C GLY A 171 -5.96 16.88 -7.30
N PHE A 172 -6.94 16.22 -6.70
CA PHE A 172 -6.73 15.03 -5.89
C PHE A 172 -7.96 14.13 -5.90
N ILE A 173 -7.73 12.87 -5.54
CA ILE A 173 -8.80 11.89 -5.32
C ILE A 173 -8.80 11.54 -3.85
N ALA A 174 -9.90 11.81 -3.16
CA ALA A 174 -10.10 11.44 -1.78
C ALA A 174 -11.21 10.38 -1.65
N LYS A 175 -11.00 9.38 -0.80
CA LYS A 175 -11.99 8.35 -0.53
C LYS A 175 -12.58 8.54 0.85
N TYR A 176 -13.91 8.47 0.91
CA TYR A 176 -14.70 8.50 2.12
C TYR A 176 -15.41 7.16 2.29
N ASP A 177 -15.31 6.58 3.49
CA ASP A 177 -16.14 5.44 3.90
C ASP A 177 -17.03 5.92 5.06
N PRO A 178 -18.32 6.22 4.82
CA PRO A 178 -19.25 6.61 5.85
C PRO A 178 -19.45 5.44 6.82
N ARG A 179 -18.78 5.52 7.97
CA ARG A 179 -18.82 4.49 9.03
C ARG A 179 -20.22 4.19 9.57
N TYR A 180 -21.21 5.04 9.31
CA TYR A 180 -22.59 4.92 9.80
C TYR A 180 -23.64 4.71 8.70
N ALA A 181 -23.24 4.41 7.47
CA ALA A 181 -24.22 4.07 6.44
C ALA A 181 -24.74 2.64 6.68
N GLU A 182 -26.06 2.47 6.75
CA GLU A 182 -26.75 1.17 6.86
C GLU A 182 -26.36 0.17 5.75
N ARG A 183 -25.71 0.63 4.68
CA ARG A 183 -25.09 -0.18 3.63
C ARG A 183 -23.66 0.30 3.41
N ARG A 184 -22.71 -0.62 3.19
CA ARG A 184 -21.35 -0.29 2.74
C ARG A 184 -21.42 0.57 1.48
N ARG A 185 -21.08 1.86 1.59
CA ARG A 185 -21.07 2.83 0.48
C ARG A 185 -19.71 3.49 0.44
N SER A 186 -18.88 3.16 -0.54
CA SER A 186 -17.65 3.94 -0.77
C SER A 186 -17.98 5.20 -1.57
N ILE A 187 -17.74 6.38 -1.01
CA ILE A 187 -17.87 7.65 -1.73
C ILE A 187 -16.47 8.07 -2.17
N THR A 188 -16.30 8.40 -3.44
CA THR A 188 -15.03 8.92 -3.99
C THR A 188 -15.26 10.37 -4.42
N VAL A 189 -14.48 11.29 -3.87
CA VAL A 189 -14.49 12.70 -4.24
C VAL A 189 -13.29 12.94 -5.16
N ASN A 190 -13.60 13.34 -6.40
CA ASN A 190 -12.59 13.74 -7.38
C ASN A 190 -12.60 15.26 -7.50
N VAL A 191 -11.50 15.90 -7.12
CA VAL A 191 -11.33 17.35 -7.27
C VAL A 191 -10.39 17.60 -8.44
N PHE A 192 -10.82 18.44 -9.38
CA PHE A 192 -10.03 18.87 -10.54
C PHE A 192 -9.75 20.37 -10.40
N GLY A 193 -8.50 20.77 -10.60
CA GLY A 193 -8.06 22.17 -10.48
C GLY A 193 -8.03 22.71 -9.04
N GLY A 194 -8.20 21.86 -8.03
CA GLY A 194 -8.15 22.26 -6.62
C GLY A 194 -6.76 22.15 -6.01
N ASP A 195 -6.55 22.90 -4.92
CA ASP A 195 -5.29 22.99 -4.20
C ASP A 195 -5.33 22.25 -2.84
N LEU A 196 -4.31 22.48 -2.01
CA LEU A 196 -4.27 21.88 -0.67
C LEU A 196 -5.28 22.51 0.31
N GLY A 197 -5.70 23.75 0.10
CA GLY A 197 -6.74 24.40 0.87
C GLY A 197 -8.11 23.75 0.63
N ASP A 198 -8.41 23.37 -0.62
CA ASP A 198 -9.61 22.60 -0.94
C ASP A 198 -9.63 21.23 -0.25
N LEU A 199 -8.46 20.58 -0.15
CA LEU A 199 -8.32 19.33 0.58
C LEU A 199 -8.61 19.52 2.08
N ASP A 200 -8.10 20.60 2.68
CA ASP A 200 -8.34 20.92 4.09
C ASP A 200 -9.83 21.22 4.36
N MET A 201 -10.52 21.91 3.45
CA MET A 201 -11.98 22.08 3.54
C MET A 201 -12.72 20.74 3.46
N LEU A 202 -12.33 19.83 2.57
CA LEU A 202 -12.96 18.52 2.45
C LEU A 202 -12.69 17.63 3.66
N ARG A 203 -11.53 17.74 4.29
CA ARG A 203 -11.23 17.09 5.57
C ARG A 203 -12.16 17.54 6.67
N GLU A 204 -12.34 18.85 6.80
CA GLU A 204 -13.20 19.43 7.83
C GLU A 204 -14.66 18.96 7.66
N LYS A 205 -15.15 18.94 6.42
CA LYS A 205 -16.57 18.63 6.13
C LYS A 205 -16.87 17.14 6.03
N PHE A 206 -15.93 16.35 5.52
CA PHE A 206 -16.17 14.96 5.12
C PHE A 206 -15.15 13.97 5.70
N PHE A 207 -14.18 14.42 6.50
CA PHE A 207 -13.16 13.56 7.12
C PHE A 207 -12.40 12.68 6.11
N VAL A 208 -12.16 13.21 4.90
CA VAL A 208 -11.52 12.48 3.81
C VAL A 208 -10.01 12.68 3.78
N GLU A 209 -9.29 11.70 3.23
CA GLU A 209 -7.84 11.79 3.02
C GLU A 209 -7.50 11.56 1.55
N PRO A 210 -6.45 12.21 1.03
CA PRO A 210 -6.05 12.03 -0.36
C PRO A 210 -5.46 10.63 -0.56
N THR A 211 -5.99 9.93 -1.56
CA THR A 211 -5.42 8.65 -2.06
C THR A 211 -4.61 8.86 -3.34
N THR A 212 -4.76 10.02 -3.96
CA THR A 212 -4.04 10.41 -5.18
C THR A 212 -3.86 11.92 -5.20
N LEU A 213 -2.68 12.38 -5.62
CA LEU A 213 -2.43 13.78 -5.98
C LEU A 213 -2.00 13.86 -7.45
N SER A 214 -2.55 14.84 -8.16
CA SER A 214 -2.11 15.20 -9.52
C SER A 214 -1.23 16.43 -9.46
N PHE A 215 -0.10 16.42 -10.16
CA PHE A 215 0.87 17.52 -10.18
C PHE A 215 1.21 17.95 -11.61
N ARG A 216 1.52 19.24 -11.79
CA ARG A 216 2.08 19.88 -12.98
C ARG A 216 3.07 20.95 -12.57
N LYS A 217 4.35 20.78 -12.90
CA LYS A 217 5.32 21.86 -12.70
C LYS A 217 5.04 23.00 -13.69
N GLU A 218 4.67 24.19 -13.20
CA GLU A 218 4.05 25.25 -14.02
C GLU A 218 5.02 26.17 -14.78
N ASN A 219 6.34 26.03 -14.59
CA ASN A 219 7.33 26.78 -15.37
C ASN A 219 8.03 25.86 -16.36
N SER A 220 8.06 26.26 -17.64
CA SER A 220 8.79 25.53 -18.68
C SER A 220 10.20 25.19 -18.19
N PRO A 221 10.60 23.91 -18.27
CA PRO A 221 9.94 22.84 -19.03
C PRO A 221 8.86 22.07 -18.20
N ARG A 222 7.74 21.72 -18.84
CA ARG A 222 6.55 21.12 -18.22
C ARG A 222 6.73 19.63 -17.94
N VAL A 223 6.32 19.18 -16.74
CA VAL A 223 6.19 17.76 -16.37
C VAL A 223 4.87 17.59 -15.62
N GLU A 224 4.06 16.61 -16.03
CA GLU A 224 2.79 16.29 -15.37
C GLU A 224 2.69 14.82 -14.98
N GLY A 225 2.10 14.58 -13.82
CA GLY A 225 1.91 13.23 -13.32
C GLY A 225 0.88 13.09 -12.22
N LYS A 226 0.74 11.84 -11.77
CA LYS A 226 -0.09 11.44 -10.63
C LYS A 226 0.71 10.55 -9.70
N MET A 227 0.54 10.76 -8.41
CA MET A 227 1.12 9.95 -7.35
C MET A 227 0.02 9.39 -6.47
N PHE A 228 0.16 8.14 -6.03
CA PHE A 228 -0.85 7.40 -5.29
C PHE A 228 -0.25 6.86 -4.01
N THR A 229 -1.01 6.86 -2.92
CA THR A 229 -0.52 6.36 -1.61
C THR A 229 0.06 4.95 -1.66
N ASN A 230 -0.36 4.12 -2.62
CA ASN A 230 0.07 2.74 -2.77
C ASN A 230 1.30 2.53 -3.68
N GLY A 231 2.20 3.51 -3.75
CA GLY A 231 3.48 3.35 -4.46
C GLY A 231 3.34 3.32 -5.97
N LEU A 232 2.18 3.69 -6.52
CA LEU A 232 2.00 3.91 -7.95
C LEU A 232 2.32 5.38 -8.27
N VAL A 233 3.13 5.57 -9.30
CA VAL A 233 3.44 6.88 -9.89
C VAL A 233 3.14 6.79 -11.38
N SER A 234 2.60 7.87 -11.97
CA SER A 234 2.32 7.95 -13.40
C SER A 234 2.85 9.27 -13.92
N ILE A 235 3.78 9.25 -14.86
CA ILE A 235 4.15 10.40 -15.69
C ILE A 235 3.23 10.38 -16.91
N MET A 236 2.48 11.45 -17.10
CA MET A 236 1.45 11.56 -18.13
C MET A 236 1.99 12.28 -19.36
N GLN A 237 2.78 13.32 -19.15
CA GLN A 237 3.36 14.13 -20.21
C GLN A 237 4.56 14.92 -19.69
N TYR A 238 5.48 15.23 -20.60
CA TYR A 238 6.55 16.18 -20.37
C TYR A 238 6.99 16.79 -21.72
N ASP A 239 7.54 18.00 -21.68
CA ASP A 239 8.11 18.64 -22.87
C ASP A 239 9.45 17.99 -23.23
N GLN A 240 9.82 17.91 -24.51
CA GLN A 240 11.10 17.32 -24.92
C GLN A 240 12.32 17.94 -24.20
N THR A 241 12.28 19.26 -23.99
CA THR A 241 13.32 20.01 -23.25
C THR A 241 13.35 19.69 -21.75
N ALA A 242 12.35 18.97 -21.23
CA ALA A 242 12.20 18.54 -19.84
C ALA A 242 12.70 17.11 -19.56
N LEU A 243 13.28 16.38 -20.51
CA LEU A 243 13.62 14.96 -20.32
C LEU A 243 14.41 14.69 -19.03
N GLU A 244 15.48 15.43 -18.79
CA GLU A 244 16.29 15.32 -17.57
C GLU A 244 15.49 15.70 -16.31
N MET A 245 14.61 16.69 -16.41
CA MET A 245 13.72 17.07 -15.32
C MET A 245 12.68 15.98 -15.03
N ALA A 246 12.18 15.29 -16.05
CA ALA A 246 11.24 14.17 -15.90
C ALA A 246 11.94 12.98 -15.21
N LYS A 247 13.17 12.65 -15.61
CA LYS A 247 14.01 11.65 -14.92
C LYS A 247 14.24 12.01 -13.46
N GLN A 248 14.65 13.25 -13.21
CA GLN A 248 14.88 13.73 -11.85
C GLN A 248 13.59 13.65 -11.02
N THR A 249 12.45 14.07 -11.58
CA THR A 249 11.15 13.96 -10.93
C THR A 249 10.81 12.51 -10.59
N ILE A 250 11.05 11.56 -11.49
CA ILE A 250 10.86 10.13 -11.23
C ILE A 250 11.73 9.67 -10.06
N ASN A 251 13.02 9.97 -10.09
CA ASN A 251 13.97 9.56 -9.06
C ASN A 251 13.63 10.18 -7.69
N ASP A 252 13.33 11.48 -7.65
CA ASP A 252 12.95 12.20 -6.43
C ASP A 252 11.70 11.59 -5.79
N VAL A 253 10.69 11.27 -6.61
CA VAL A 253 9.46 10.63 -6.13
C VAL A 253 9.77 9.23 -5.61
N ILE A 254 10.50 8.40 -6.36
CA ILE A 254 10.85 7.03 -5.93
C ILE A 254 11.61 7.06 -4.61
N GLN A 255 12.65 7.87 -4.51
CA GLN A 255 13.47 7.96 -3.32
C GLN A 255 12.65 8.45 -2.13
N TYR A 256 11.77 9.42 -2.34
CA TYR A 256 10.87 9.87 -1.28
C TYR A 256 9.95 8.74 -0.77
N TYR A 257 9.38 7.91 -1.66
CA TYR A 257 8.57 6.75 -1.24
C TYR A 257 9.40 5.75 -0.44
N ILE A 258 10.60 5.42 -0.90
CA ILE A 258 11.51 4.50 -0.21
C ILE A 258 11.89 5.06 1.16
N ASP A 259 12.31 6.31 1.25
CA ASP A 259 12.70 6.94 2.51
C ASP A 259 11.54 6.99 3.51
N LYS A 260 10.33 7.29 3.01
CA LYS A 260 9.14 7.33 3.85
C LYS A 260 8.68 5.96 4.27
N ASP A 261 8.78 4.94 3.42
CA ASP A 261 8.53 3.57 3.80
C ASP A 261 9.52 3.12 4.90
N LYS A 262 10.82 3.34 4.72
CA LYS A 262 11.85 3.02 5.73
C LYS A 262 11.62 3.75 7.05
N GLN A 263 11.36 5.05 7.00
CA GLN A 263 11.07 5.87 8.18
C GLN A 263 9.81 5.36 8.93
N VAL A 264 8.85 4.78 8.21
CA VAL A 264 7.55 4.40 8.76
C VAL A 264 7.46 2.93 9.17
N TYR A 265 8.21 2.04 8.53
CA TYR A 265 8.03 0.60 8.75
C TYR A 265 9.32 -0.12 9.16
N GLU A 266 10.50 0.43 8.88
CA GLU A 266 11.77 -0.23 9.21
C GLU A 266 12.44 0.35 10.43
N GLN A 267 12.27 1.64 10.68
CA GLN A 267 12.84 2.33 11.84
C GLN A 267 11.87 2.34 13.03
N VAL A 268 11.12 1.24 13.24
CA VAL A 268 10.18 1.17 14.36
C VAL A 268 10.90 1.50 15.66
N GLU A 269 12.13 1.01 15.84
CA GLU A 269 13.02 1.23 17.00
C GLU A 269 13.35 2.70 17.31
N THR A 270 13.23 3.61 16.33
CA THR A 270 13.49 5.04 16.52
C THR A 270 12.25 5.82 16.98
N TYR A 271 11.09 5.17 17.06
CA TYR A 271 9.89 5.82 17.57
C TYR A 271 10.07 6.21 19.04
N GLU A 272 9.65 7.42 19.38
CA GLU A 272 9.77 7.97 20.73
C GLU A 272 9.15 7.04 21.80
N ASN A 273 8.16 6.24 21.39
CA ASN A 273 7.42 5.32 22.26
C ASN A 273 7.53 3.85 21.80
N VAL A 274 8.67 3.41 21.26
CA VAL A 274 8.90 1.97 21.05
C VAL A 274 8.71 1.25 22.37
N PRO A 275 7.98 0.12 22.41
CA PRO A 275 7.97 -0.71 23.60
C PRO A 275 9.41 -1.17 23.85
N LYS A 276 10.04 -0.56 24.85
CA LYS A 276 11.35 -0.95 25.31
C LYS A 276 11.13 -1.97 26.40
N LEU A 277 11.65 -3.17 26.20
CA LEU A 277 11.76 -4.16 27.27
C LEU A 277 12.67 -3.57 28.36
N GLY A 278 12.07 -3.06 29.43
CA GLY A 278 12.80 -2.66 30.63
C GLY A 278 12.89 -3.83 31.59
N LYS A 279 14.04 -4.03 32.23
CA LYS A 279 14.15 -4.86 33.44
C LYS A 279 14.13 -3.94 34.65
N GLN A 280 13.18 -4.14 35.55
CA GLN A 280 13.23 -3.62 36.90
C GLN A 280 13.02 -4.82 37.84
N ASN A 281 14.09 -5.26 38.51
CA ASN A 281 14.13 -6.54 39.23
C ASN A 281 13.75 -7.74 38.32
N THR A 282 12.90 -8.66 38.79
CA THR A 282 12.47 -9.89 38.10
C THR A 282 11.37 -9.68 37.05
N SER A 283 10.88 -8.45 36.87
CA SER A 283 9.69 -8.17 36.05
C SER A 283 10.02 -7.34 34.80
N LEU A 284 9.26 -7.61 33.74
CA LEU A 284 9.31 -6.92 32.44
C LEU A 284 8.37 -5.71 32.44
N ILE A 285 8.89 -4.51 32.15
CA ILE A 285 8.08 -3.29 32.05
C ILE A 285 7.79 -2.98 30.58
N LEU A 286 6.50 -2.79 30.26
CA LEU A 286 6.03 -2.22 28.99
C LEU A 286 5.40 -0.85 29.26
N ASN A 287 6.06 0.23 28.83
CA ASN A 287 5.54 1.60 28.98
C ASN A 287 4.52 1.93 27.88
N SER A 288 3.22 1.82 28.15
CA SER A 288 2.16 2.45 27.33
C SER A 288 1.23 3.29 28.22
N MET A 289 1.00 4.56 27.89
CA MET A 289 0.06 5.43 28.61
C MET A 289 -1.37 5.23 28.09
N TYR A 290 -2.28 4.96 29.04
CA TYR A 290 -3.72 4.69 28.92
C TYR A 290 -4.07 3.40 28.17
N CYS A 291 -5.01 2.62 28.72
CA CYS A 291 -5.54 1.44 28.05
C CYS A 291 -7.07 1.51 27.97
N LEU A 292 -7.60 0.90 26.92
CA LEU A 292 -9.04 0.70 26.74
C LEU A 292 -9.33 -0.77 26.99
N VAL A 293 -10.25 -1.04 27.91
CA VAL A 293 -10.71 -2.38 28.21
C VAL A 293 -12.09 -2.57 27.63
N MET A 294 -12.23 -3.55 26.75
CA MET A 294 -13.51 -4.04 26.28
C MET A 294 -13.83 -5.32 27.03
N LYS A 295 -14.77 -5.23 27.98
CA LYS A 295 -15.27 -6.39 28.69
C LYS A 295 -16.27 -7.12 27.82
N ILE A 296 -16.05 -8.40 27.60
CA ILE A 296 -16.94 -9.24 26.81
C ILE A 296 -18.02 -9.81 27.72
N ASN A 297 -19.27 -9.80 27.24
CA ASN A 297 -20.36 -10.43 27.98
C ASN A 297 -20.10 -11.93 28.17
N GLU A 298 -19.90 -12.37 29.42
CA GLU A 298 -19.64 -13.77 29.79
C GLU A 298 -20.65 -14.76 29.21
N LYS A 299 -21.90 -14.32 28.97
CA LYS A 299 -22.95 -15.15 28.35
C LYS A 299 -22.61 -15.61 26.93
N ARG A 300 -21.61 -15.02 26.27
CA ARG A 300 -21.07 -15.44 24.95
C ARG A 300 -20.14 -16.64 25.03
N PHE A 301 -19.56 -16.95 26.19
CA PHE A 301 -18.68 -18.10 26.40
C PHE A 301 -19.42 -19.34 26.91
N ASN A 302 -20.75 -19.29 27.01
CA ASN A 302 -21.57 -20.41 27.44
C ASN A 302 -21.69 -21.47 26.33
N LYS A 303 -21.01 -22.61 26.51
CA LYS A 303 -20.93 -23.73 25.56
C LYS A 303 -22.28 -24.32 25.13
N ASP A 304 -23.36 -24.09 25.88
CA ASP A 304 -24.70 -24.60 25.58
C ASP A 304 -25.51 -23.68 24.63
N ARG A 305 -24.95 -22.53 24.22
CA ARG A 305 -25.58 -21.62 23.24
C ARG A 305 -25.02 -21.84 21.84
N LYS A 306 -25.93 -21.78 20.85
CA LYS A 306 -25.66 -21.89 19.41
C LYS A 306 -24.71 -20.80 18.86
N ASP A 307 -24.63 -19.66 19.56
CA ASP A 307 -23.80 -18.49 19.20
C ASP A 307 -22.65 -18.25 20.20
N SER A 308 -22.14 -19.33 20.81
CA SER A 308 -20.99 -19.25 21.70
C SER A 308 -19.69 -19.03 20.93
N ILE A 309 -18.82 -18.17 21.45
CA ILE A 309 -17.50 -17.84 20.88
C ILE A 309 -16.44 -18.33 21.86
N THR A 310 -15.41 -19.04 21.38
CA THR A 310 -14.23 -19.34 22.18
C THR A 310 -13.23 -18.19 22.14
N ILE A 311 -12.33 -18.11 23.12
CA ILE A 311 -11.21 -17.15 23.09
C ILE A 311 -10.34 -17.34 21.84
N GLN A 312 -10.19 -18.58 21.35
CA GLN A 312 -9.50 -18.87 20.10
C GLN A 312 -10.25 -18.33 18.86
N ASP A 313 -11.57 -18.45 18.81
CA ASP A 313 -12.37 -17.90 17.71
C ASP A 313 -12.28 -16.37 17.67
N LEU A 314 -12.28 -15.75 18.86
CA LEU A 314 -12.09 -14.32 19.00
C LEU A 314 -10.70 -13.90 18.50
N ASN A 315 -9.66 -14.59 18.96
CA ASN A 315 -8.29 -14.35 18.54
C ASN A 315 -8.13 -14.47 17.01
N MET A 316 -8.63 -15.57 16.44
CA MET A 316 -8.61 -15.78 14.99
C MET A 316 -9.39 -14.71 14.24
N SER A 317 -10.49 -14.19 14.80
CA SER A 317 -11.22 -13.06 14.22
C SER A 317 -10.41 -11.78 14.20
N ILE A 318 -9.65 -11.49 15.26
CA ILE A 318 -8.73 -10.35 15.33
C ILE A 318 -7.62 -10.49 14.29
N ILE A 319 -6.95 -11.64 14.25
CA ILE A 319 -5.91 -11.94 13.25
C ILE A 319 -6.47 -11.77 11.84
N THR A 320 -7.58 -12.44 11.53
CA THR A 320 -8.24 -12.39 10.22
C THR A 320 -8.65 -10.97 9.83
N TYR A 321 -9.11 -10.16 10.78
CA TYR A 321 -9.46 -8.76 10.54
C TYR A 321 -8.28 -7.95 10.01
N PHE A 322 -7.12 -8.06 10.65
CA PHE A 322 -5.91 -7.34 10.24
C PHE A 322 -5.24 -7.95 9.01
N GLU A 323 -5.25 -9.28 8.89
CA GLU A 323 -4.70 -9.97 7.72
C GLU A 323 -5.46 -9.64 6.42
N ASN A 324 -6.78 -9.44 6.49
CA ASN A 324 -7.56 -8.97 5.36
C ASN A 324 -7.31 -7.50 5.01
N ARG A 325 -6.53 -6.79 5.84
CA ARG A 325 -6.23 -5.36 5.71
C ARG A 325 -4.73 -5.08 5.77
N LYS A 326 -3.90 -6.03 5.29
CA LYS A 326 -2.43 -5.92 5.22
C LYS A 326 -1.93 -4.64 4.53
N SER A 327 -2.72 -4.05 3.63
CA SER A 327 -2.43 -2.73 3.05
C SER A 327 -2.34 -1.63 4.12
N ARG A 328 -3.29 -1.60 5.06
CA ARG A 328 -3.38 -0.58 6.11
C ARG A 328 -2.72 -0.97 7.42
N TYR A 329 -2.66 -2.26 7.75
CA TYR A 329 -2.14 -2.70 9.03
C TYR A 329 -0.97 -3.64 8.82
N PHE A 330 0.16 -3.33 9.46
CA PHE A 330 1.18 -4.33 9.74
C PHE A 330 0.85 -4.98 11.09
N PHE A 331 0.81 -6.31 11.10
CA PHE A 331 0.33 -7.10 12.23
C PHE A 331 1.36 -8.18 12.56
N TYR A 332 1.78 -8.27 13.83
CA TYR A 332 2.60 -9.37 14.32
C TYR A 332 2.13 -9.80 15.70
N SER A 333 2.25 -11.10 16.01
CA SER A 333 1.85 -11.67 17.30
C SER A 333 3.10 -12.04 18.09
N GLU A 334 3.17 -11.61 19.35
CA GLU A 334 4.26 -11.99 20.26
C GLU A 334 3.93 -13.29 20.98
N THR A 335 2.66 -13.44 21.39
CA THR A 335 2.11 -14.65 22.00
C THR A 335 0.77 -14.99 21.34
N GLU A 336 0.16 -16.11 21.72
CA GLU A 336 -1.14 -16.53 21.17
C GLU A 336 -2.21 -15.44 21.28
N PHE A 337 -2.22 -14.68 22.38
CA PHE A 337 -3.27 -13.69 22.68
C PHE A 337 -2.76 -12.25 22.77
N SER A 338 -1.52 -11.98 22.34
CA SER A 338 -0.98 -10.63 22.33
C SER A 338 -0.43 -10.25 20.96
N HIS A 339 -0.99 -9.20 20.40
CA HIS A 339 -0.74 -8.75 19.04
C HIS A 339 -0.36 -7.29 18.99
N PHE A 340 0.61 -6.98 18.15
CA PHE A 340 1.00 -5.61 17.85
C PHE A 340 0.52 -5.24 16.46
N ILE A 341 -0.11 -4.07 16.40
CA ILE A 341 -0.64 -3.48 15.19
C ILE A 341 0.07 -2.17 14.96
N PHE A 342 0.52 -2.00 13.72
CA PHE A 342 0.98 -0.72 13.22
C PHE A 342 0.04 -0.27 12.11
N ASP A 343 -0.72 0.79 12.39
CA ASP A 343 -1.58 1.46 11.42
C ASP A 343 -0.71 2.26 10.47
N ARG A 344 -0.48 1.69 9.29
CA ARG A 344 0.33 2.24 8.19
C ARG A 344 -0.15 3.63 7.77
N GLU A 345 -1.45 3.89 7.86
CA GLU A 345 -2.06 5.14 7.41
C GLU A 345 -1.80 6.29 8.39
N THR A 346 -1.93 6.04 9.69
CA THR A 346 -1.81 7.08 10.72
C THR A 346 -0.41 7.10 11.37
N LYS A 347 0.37 6.03 11.18
CA LYS A 347 1.60 5.68 11.90
C LYS A 347 1.43 5.48 13.39
N ASN A 348 0.28 4.95 13.78
CA ASN A 348 -0.01 4.66 15.17
C ASN A 348 0.34 3.21 15.45
N LYS A 349 1.02 2.98 16.58
CA LYS A 349 1.19 1.64 17.13
C LYS A 349 0.12 1.40 18.17
N VAL A 350 -0.40 0.18 18.21
CA VAL A 350 -1.37 -0.28 19.19
C VAL A 350 -1.04 -1.73 19.52
N GLN A 351 -1.03 -2.09 20.80
CA GLN A 351 -1.02 -3.49 21.20
C GLN A 351 -2.44 -3.91 21.60
N ILE A 352 -2.83 -5.12 21.22
CA ILE A 352 -4.08 -5.74 21.61
C ILE A 352 -3.74 -7.03 22.34
N THR A 353 -4.28 -7.16 23.54
CA THR A 353 -4.16 -8.37 24.36
C THR A 353 -5.55 -8.91 24.66
N ILE A 354 -5.74 -10.22 24.51
CA ILE A 354 -6.97 -10.90 24.91
C ILE A 354 -6.69 -11.61 26.23
N GLU A 355 -7.48 -11.30 27.25
CA GLU A 355 -7.45 -11.95 28.56
C GLU A 355 -8.61 -12.95 28.65
N PRO A 356 -8.32 -14.27 28.70
CA PRO A 356 -9.36 -15.30 28.82
C PRO A 356 -10.21 -15.16 30.10
N ASP A 357 -9.60 -14.71 31.19
CA ASP A 357 -10.23 -14.42 32.47
C ASP A 357 -9.72 -13.05 32.91
N PRO A 358 -10.55 -11.98 32.93
CA PRO A 358 -12.02 -11.94 32.99
C PRO A 358 -12.72 -11.71 31.64
N HIS A 359 -12.35 -12.43 30.57
CA HIS A 359 -12.92 -12.28 29.22
C HIS A 359 -12.87 -10.84 28.68
N SER A 360 -11.67 -10.30 28.54
CA SER A 360 -11.48 -8.89 28.15
C SER A 360 -10.52 -8.74 26.98
N ILE A 361 -10.75 -7.70 26.15
CA ILE A 361 -9.78 -7.26 25.14
C ILE A 361 -9.20 -5.94 25.64
N ILE A 362 -7.90 -5.93 25.89
CA ILE A 362 -7.18 -4.73 26.30
C ILE A 362 -6.48 -4.16 25.07
N ILE A 363 -6.77 -2.90 24.78
CA ILE A 363 -6.13 -2.13 23.72
C ILE A 363 -5.20 -1.13 24.41
N TYR A 364 -3.91 -1.24 24.11
CA TYR A 364 -2.87 -0.33 24.55
C TYR A 364 -2.52 0.63 23.41
N PRO A 365 -3.20 1.79 23.30
CA PRO A 365 -2.75 2.87 22.44
C PRO A 365 -1.37 3.37 22.90
N PHE A 366 -0.48 3.60 21.95
CA PHE A 366 0.75 4.33 22.25
C PHE A 366 0.44 5.84 22.31
N LYS A 367 1.30 6.64 22.97
CA LYS A 367 1.05 8.06 23.33
C LYS A 367 0.58 8.97 22.18
N ASN A 368 0.97 8.67 20.95
CA ASN A 368 0.62 9.42 19.74
C ASN A 368 -0.55 8.80 18.95
N CYS A 369 -1.20 7.77 19.50
CA CYS A 369 -2.27 7.06 18.82
C CYS A 369 -3.48 7.97 18.67
N LYS A 370 -3.83 8.24 17.42
CA LYS A 370 -5.01 9.03 17.05
C LYS A 370 -6.28 8.22 17.30
N ASP A 371 -7.32 8.93 17.69
CA ASP A 371 -8.69 8.45 17.85
C ASP A 371 -9.19 7.67 16.62
N ARG A 372 -8.84 8.08 15.40
CA ARG A 372 -9.20 7.40 14.15
C ARG A 372 -8.76 5.93 14.12
N THR A 373 -7.55 5.63 14.59
CA THR A 373 -6.98 4.27 14.65
C THR A 373 -7.72 3.44 15.68
N ILE A 374 -7.90 4.00 16.88
CA ILE A 374 -8.61 3.33 17.96
C ILE A 374 -10.06 3.04 17.58
N ARG A 375 -10.77 3.99 16.99
CA ARG A 375 -12.13 3.76 16.49
C ARG A 375 -12.19 2.65 15.45
N ASP A 376 -11.23 2.60 14.52
CA ASP A 376 -11.22 1.55 13.48
C ASP A 376 -10.96 0.16 14.06
N ILE A 377 -9.99 0.07 14.97
CA ILE A 377 -9.67 -1.17 15.70
C ILE A 377 -10.90 -1.64 16.48
N VAL A 378 -11.49 -0.76 17.31
CA VAL A 378 -12.67 -1.07 18.12
C VAL A 378 -13.88 -1.46 17.27
N SER A 379 -14.18 -0.71 16.20
CA SER A 379 -15.27 -1.04 15.27
C SER A 379 -15.04 -2.37 14.54
N GLY A 380 -13.80 -2.81 14.42
CA GLY A 380 -13.45 -4.10 13.84
C GLY A 380 -13.97 -5.28 14.65
N PHE A 381 -14.02 -5.12 15.98
CA PHE A 381 -14.41 -6.19 16.89
C PHE A 381 -15.83 -6.01 17.43
N SER A 382 -16.38 -4.80 17.45
CA SER A 382 -17.71 -4.52 18.02
C SER A 382 -18.84 -5.32 17.37
N ASN A 383 -18.70 -5.73 16.11
CA ASN A 383 -19.70 -6.56 15.43
C ASN A 383 -19.65 -8.04 15.86
N SER A 384 -18.51 -8.47 16.40
CA SER A 384 -18.25 -9.85 16.81
C SER A 384 -18.43 -10.03 18.33
N VAL A 385 -18.54 -8.94 19.09
CA VAL A 385 -18.47 -8.99 20.55
C VAL A 385 -19.49 -8.02 21.16
N GLU A 386 -20.48 -8.54 21.90
CA GLU A 386 -21.27 -7.73 22.83
C GLU A 386 -20.35 -7.30 23.97
N ALA A 387 -20.05 -6.00 24.07
CA ALA A 387 -19.05 -5.49 25.00
C ALA A 387 -19.46 -4.18 25.69
N SER A 388 -18.91 -3.95 26.88
CA SER A 388 -18.90 -2.65 27.56
C SER A 388 -17.48 -2.08 27.59
N PHE A 389 -17.37 -0.76 27.45
CA PHE A 389 -16.10 -0.04 27.43
C PHE A 389 -15.78 0.51 28.82
N GLU A 390 -14.57 0.21 29.29
CA GLU A 390 -13.99 0.83 30.48
C GLU A 390 -12.67 1.49 30.10
N TYR A 391 -12.50 2.73 30.54
CA TYR A 391 -11.24 3.45 30.44
C TYR A 391 -10.45 3.20 31.72
N ILE A 392 -9.20 2.74 31.59
CA ILE A 392 -8.33 2.51 32.74
C ILE A 392 -7.08 3.36 32.60
N ASP A 393 -6.80 4.12 33.66
CA ASP A 393 -5.57 4.89 33.82
C ASP A 393 -4.34 3.97 33.76
N PRO A 394 -3.16 4.49 33.40
CA PRO A 394 -1.95 3.68 33.30
C PRO A 394 -1.65 2.99 34.64
N PHE A 395 -1.44 1.67 34.61
CA PHE A 395 -1.02 0.91 35.78
C PHE A 395 0.17 0.01 35.43
N THR A 396 1.06 -0.19 36.39
CA THR A 396 2.23 -1.05 36.22
C THR A 396 1.80 -2.51 36.16
N ILE A 397 2.02 -3.17 35.03
CA ILE A 397 1.84 -4.63 34.92
C ILE A 397 3.11 -5.28 35.44
N ASN A 398 3.03 -5.90 36.61
CA ASN A 398 4.09 -6.75 37.13
C ASN A 398 3.87 -8.16 36.58
N TYR A 399 4.72 -8.59 35.64
CA TYR A 399 4.87 -10.01 35.31
C TYR A 399 5.79 -10.71 36.30
#